data_AF-A0A943YF00-F1
#
_entry.id   AF-A0A943YF00-F1
#
_cell.length_a   1.000
_cell.length_b   1.000
_cell.length_c   1.000
_cell.angle_alpha   90.00
_cell.angle_beta   90.00
_cell.angle_gamma   90.00
#
_symmetry.space_group_name_H-M   'P 1'
#
loop_
_entity.id
_entity.type
_entity.pdbx_description
1 polymer ?
#
loop_
_entity_poly.entity_id
_entity_poly.type
_entity_poly.pdbx_seq_one_letter_code
_entity_poly.pdbx_strand_id
1 'polypeptide(L)'
;MKVEMEFQGLQELLKAFEDAASDAEIAEVNRKIVEKGEPVVKKIMSGKIPKSADIKKSGRGFGTKSSVSTHAADSVPMGKPKVKGAGVSAEVGWDKSDNSEHFYVKFINWGTIYQPPREFIYATGRDADSELQKIAEQEYQAFLDNTLK
;
A
#
# COMPACT_ATOMS: atom_id res chain seq x y z
N MET A 1 7.18 2.45 42.43
CA MET A 1 8.08 3.24 41.58
C MET A 1 7.78 2.83 40.15
N LYS A 2 7.29 3.76 39.31
CA LYS A 2 6.90 3.49 37.92
C LYS A 2 8.01 4.05 37.05
N VAL A 3 8.69 3.18 36.31
CA VAL A 3 9.66 3.58 35.28
C VAL A 3 8.95 3.40 33.96
N GLU A 4 8.66 4.51 33.28
CA GLU A 4 8.06 4.52 31.94
C GLU A 4 9.16 4.94 30.96
N MET A 5 9.33 4.15 29.88
CA MET A 5 10.22 4.42 28.76
C MET A 5 9.34 4.60 27.54
N GLU A 6 9.38 5.77 26.92
CA GLU A 6 8.66 6.07 25.68
C GLU A 6 9.64 5.92 24.52
N PHE A 7 9.40 4.95 23.63
CA PHE A 7 10.27 4.69 22.48
C PHE A 7 9.86 5.60 21.33
N GLN A 8 10.62 6.68 21.11
CA GLN A 8 10.40 7.67 20.03
C GLN A 8 11.33 7.46 18.81
N GLY A 9 11.95 6.27 18.69
CA GLY A 9 13.08 6.04 17.77
C GLY A 9 12.86 6.44 16.31
N LEU A 10 11.69 6.15 15.73
CA LEU A 10 11.41 6.54 14.33
C LEU A 10 11.23 8.06 14.16
N GLN A 11 10.67 8.76 15.14
CA GLN A 11 10.51 10.23 15.06
C GLN A 11 11.86 10.94 15.17
N GLU A 12 12.73 10.48 16.07
CA GLU A 12 14.09 11.00 16.19
C GLU A 12 14.91 10.70 14.94
N LEU A 13 14.78 9.48 14.38
CA LEU A 13 15.43 9.09 13.14
C LEU A 13 14.97 9.95 11.96
N LEU A 14 13.66 10.16 11.81
CA LEU A 14 13.11 11.01 10.75
C LEU A 14 13.63 12.44 10.87
N LYS A 15 13.68 12.98 12.08
CA LYS A 15 14.21 14.34 12.30
C LYS A 15 15.69 14.44 11.94
N ALA A 16 16.51 13.48 12.39
CA ALA A 16 17.93 13.44 12.04
C ALA A 16 18.13 13.33 10.52
N PHE A 17 17.29 12.53 9.86
CA PHE A 17 17.27 12.41 8.41
C PHE A 17 16.92 13.74 7.72
N GLU A 18 15.84 14.41 8.14
CA GLU A 18 15.43 15.70 7.59
C GLU A 18 16.48 16.81 7.82
N ASP A 19 17.15 16.80 8.97
CA ASP A 19 18.21 17.77 9.29
C ASP A 19 19.49 17.54 8.44
N ALA A 20 19.72 16.31 7.98
CA ALA A 20 20.92 15.92 7.22
C ALA A 20 20.71 15.87 5.69
N ALA A 21 19.47 15.87 5.21
CA ALA A 21 19.12 15.69 3.81
C ALA A 21 18.59 16.98 3.17
N SER A 22 18.90 17.18 1.89
CA SER A 22 18.23 18.16 1.04
C SER A 22 16.84 17.69 0.62
N ASP A 23 15.95 18.61 0.20
CA ASP A 23 14.62 18.28 -0.31
C ASP A 23 14.63 17.23 -1.43
N ALA A 24 15.65 17.25 -2.28
CA ALA A 24 15.80 16.28 -3.37
C ALA A 24 16.13 14.87 -2.86
N GLU A 25 16.99 14.78 -1.85
CA GLU A 25 17.35 13.52 -1.19
C GLU A 25 16.17 12.97 -0.38
N ILE A 26 15.43 13.84 0.30
CA ILE A 26 14.18 13.48 0.99
C ILE A 26 13.20 12.85 0.00
N ALA A 27 12.98 13.50 -1.15
CA ALA A 27 12.08 12.97 -2.17
C ALA A 27 12.57 11.65 -2.77
N GLU A 28 13.89 11.45 -2.92
CA GLU A 28 14.46 10.20 -3.41
C GLU A 28 14.29 9.05 -2.41
N VAL A 29 14.62 9.27 -1.15
CA VAL A 29 14.48 8.25 -0.09
C VAL A 29 13.01 7.90 0.12
N ASN A 30 12.12 8.89 0.19
CA ASN A 30 10.68 8.64 0.30
C ASN A 30 10.13 7.88 -0.91
N ARG A 31 10.67 8.11 -2.11
CA ARG A 31 10.33 7.29 -3.28
C ARG A 31 10.77 5.84 -3.11
N LYS A 32 11.99 5.57 -2.65
CA LYS A 32 12.48 4.21 -2.38
C LYS A 32 11.59 3.48 -1.36
N ILE A 33 11.19 4.17 -0.30
CA ILE A 33 10.27 3.64 0.72
C ILE A 33 8.94 3.23 0.07
N VAL A 34 8.34 4.11 -0.74
CA VAL A 34 7.08 3.82 -1.43
C VAL A 34 7.23 2.64 -2.39
N GLU A 35 8.28 2.63 -3.22
CA GLU A 35 8.53 1.54 -4.19
C GLU A 35 8.77 0.18 -3.51
N LYS A 36 9.39 0.16 -2.33
CA LYS A 36 9.54 -1.06 -1.51
C LYS A 36 8.26 -1.45 -0.76
N GLY A 37 7.43 -0.46 -0.40
CA GLY A 37 6.16 -0.67 0.30
C GLY A 37 5.03 -1.20 -0.59
N GLU A 38 4.94 -0.76 -1.84
CA GLU A 38 3.87 -1.18 -2.76
C GLU A 38 3.75 -2.71 -2.91
N PRO A 39 4.83 -3.49 -3.10
CA PRO A 39 4.78 -4.95 -3.17
C PRO A 39 4.26 -5.60 -1.88
N VAL A 40 4.59 -5.04 -0.71
CA VAL A 40 4.12 -5.52 0.60
C VAL A 40 2.61 -5.36 0.70
N VAL A 41 2.12 -4.15 0.44
CA VAL A 41 0.68 -3.83 0.44
C VAL A 41 -0.06 -4.70 -0.58
N LYS A 42 0.49 -4.85 -1.79
CA LYS A 42 -0.08 -5.72 -2.83
C LYS A 42 -0.21 -7.16 -2.36
N LYS A 43 0.82 -7.73 -1.75
CA LYS A 43 0.84 -9.12 -1.27
C LYS A 43 -0.22 -9.34 -0.20
N ILE A 44 -0.31 -8.42 0.77
CA ILE A 44 -1.32 -8.49 1.84
C ILE A 44 -2.73 -8.37 1.25
N MET A 45 -2.95 -7.42 0.33
CA MET A 45 -4.25 -7.21 -0.29
C MET A 45 -4.69 -8.42 -1.11
N SER A 46 -3.77 -9.00 -1.89
CA SER A 46 -3.99 -10.22 -2.68
C SER A 46 -4.55 -11.34 -1.81
N GLY A 47 -4.00 -11.54 -0.61
CA GLY A 47 -4.45 -12.56 0.34
C GLY A 47 -5.84 -12.31 0.95
N LYS A 48 -6.36 -11.07 0.91
CA LYS A 48 -7.67 -10.71 1.45
C LYS A 48 -8.79 -10.71 0.40
N ILE A 49 -8.44 -10.67 -0.89
CA ILE A 49 -9.43 -10.65 -1.96
C ILE A 49 -10.04 -12.05 -2.12
N PRO A 50 -11.38 -12.18 -2.14
CA PRO A 50 -12.02 -13.47 -2.38
C PRO A 50 -11.59 -14.05 -3.73
N LYS A 51 -11.06 -15.28 -3.70
CA LYS A 51 -10.57 -16.00 -4.88
C LYS A 51 -11.32 -17.32 -5.03
N SER A 52 -12.02 -17.50 -6.15
CA SER A 52 -12.66 -18.75 -6.52
C SER A 52 -11.62 -19.76 -7.01
N ALA A 53 -11.83 -21.06 -6.79
CA ALA A 53 -11.03 -22.11 -7.42
C ALA A 53 -11.23 -22.20 -8.94
N ASP A 54 -12.37 -21.70 -9.43
CA ASP A 54 -12.71 -21.66 -10.86
C ASP A 54 -12.82 -20.21 -11.33
N ILE A 55 -11.95 -19.82 -12.27
CA ILE A 55 -11.90 -18.49 -12.88
C ILE A 55 -13.20 -18.13 -13.61
N LYS A 56 -13.93 -19.13 -14.15
CA LYS A 56 -15.21 -18.91 -14.84
C LYS A 56 -16.30 -18.37 -13.92
N LYS A 57 -16.11 -18.50 -12.60
CA LYS A 57 -17.00 -17.93 -11.57
C LYS A 57 -16.55 -16.54 -11.10
N SER A 58 -15.47 -16.00 -11.67
CA SER A 58 -14.97 -14.65 -11.39
C SER A 58 -15.53 -13.63 -12.38
N GLY A 59 -15.46 -12.35 -12.04
CA GLY A 59 -16.04 -11.27 -12.84
C GLY A 59 -17.43 -10.86 -12.37
N ARG A 60 -18.10 -10.04 -13.16
CA ARG A 60 -19.42 -9.47 -12.81
C ARG A 60 -20.59 -10.43 -13.07
N GLY A 61 -20.40 -11.47 -13.89
CA GLY A 61 -21.46 -12.42 -14.25
C GLY A 61 -22.52 -11.90 -15.24
N PHE A 62 -22.49 -10.62 -15.64
CA PHE A 62 -23.40 -10.06 -16.65
C PHE A 62 -22.73 -8.98 -17.53
N GLY A 63 -23.08 -8.96 -18.83
CA GLY A 63 -22.55 -8.02 -19.84
C GLY A 63 -21.18 -8.44 -20.43
N THR A 64 -20.58 -7.60 -21.26
CA THR A 64 -19.27 -7.89 -21.92
C THR A 64 -18.09 -7.98 -20.95
N LYS A 65 -18.25 -7.51 -19.70
CA LYS A 65 -17.27 -7.62 -18.59
C LYS A 65 -17.63 -8.73 -17.58
N SER A 66 -18.36 -9.75 -18.04
CA SER A 66 -18.87 -10.82 -17.19
C SER A 66 -17.83 -11.86 -16.83
N SER A 67 -16.81 -12.04 -17.67
CA SER A 67 -15.68 -12.93 -17.45
C SER A 67 -14.38 -12.12 -17.38
N VAL A 68 -13.40 -12.68 -16.68
CA VAL A 68 -12.07 -12.12 -16.52
C VAL A 68 -11.01 -13.14 -16.92
N SER A 69 -9.92 -12.64 -17.47
CA SER A 69 -8.74 -13.42 -17.87
C SER A 69 -7.93 -13.94 -16.67
N THR A 70 -8.00 -13.23 -15.54
CA THR A 70 -7.21 -13.46 -14.32
C THR A 70 -8.05 -13.19 -13.07
N HIS A 71 -7.67 -13.72 -11.91
CA HIS A 71 -8.37 -13.34 -10.67
C HIS A 71 -7.93 -11.96 -10.22
N ALA A 72 -8.87 -11.17 -9.67
CA ALA A 72 -8.54 -9.88 -9.06
C ALA A 72 -7.41 -9.98 -8.03
N ALA A 73 -7.41 -11.03 -7.18
CA ALA A 73 -6.34 -11.29 -6.22
C ALA A 73 -4.95 -11.34 -6.86
N ASP A 74 -4.84 -11.80 -8.10
CA ASP A 74 -3.56 -11.94 -8.82
C ASP A 74 -3.21 -10.67 -9.62
N SER A 75 -4.13 -9.72 -9.72
CA SER A 75 -4.05 -8.53 -10.57
C SER A 75 -4.31 -7.23 -9.80
N VAL A 76 -3.92 -7.20 -8.52
CA VAL A 76 -3.95 -5.98 -7.71
C VAL A 76 -3.12 -4.90 -8.41
N PRO A 77 -3.73 -3.77 -8.81
CA PRO A 77 -3.03 -2.70 -9.49
C PRO A 77 -2.10 -1.97 -8.53
N MET A 78 -0.96 -1.53 -9.05
CA MET A 78 -0.01 -0.66 -8.36
C MET A 78 0.16 0.59 -9.23
N GLY A 79 -0.06 1.75 -8.62
CA GLY A 79 0.11 3.04 -9.24
C GLY A 79 1.58 3.36 -9.47
N LYS A 80 1.85 4.45 -10.19
CA LYS A 80 3.20 5.02 -10.21
C LYS A 80 3.34 5.95 -8.99
N PRO A 81 4.47 5.95 -8.28
CA PRO A 81 4.73 6.93 -7.24
C PRO A 81 4.57 8.36 -7.76
N LYS A 82 3.79 9.17 -7.06
CA LYS A 82 3.54 10.58 -7.31
C LYS A 82 4.28 11.39 -6.25
N VAL A 83 5.07 12.37 -6.69
CA VAL A 83 5.81 13.28 -5.81
C VAL A 83 5.02 14.58 -5.64
N LYS A 84 4.87 15.05 -4.41
CA LYS A 84 4.27 16.34 -4.08
C LYS A 84 5.05 17.00 -2.95
N GLY A 85 5.99 17.88 -3.31
CA GLY A 85 6.99 18.39 -2.36
C GLY A 85 7.90 17.26 -1.89
N ALA A 86 8.17 17.21 -0.58
CA ALA A 86 8.89 16.10 0.06
C ALA A 86 8.07 14.81 0.17
N GLY A 87 6.74 14.87 -0.01
CA GLY A 87 5.85 13.72 0.09
C GLY A 87 5.85 12.88 -1.18
N VAL A 88 5.96 11.56 -1.04
CA VAL A 88 5.75 10.59 -2.12
C VAL A 88 4.60 9.66 -1.75
N SER A 89 3.68 9.43 -2.68
CA SER A 89 2.57 8.51 -2.48
C SER A 89 2.34 7.64 -3.71
N ALA A 90 1.87 6.42 -3.49
CA ALA A 90 1.41 5.53 -4.54
C ALA A 90 0.08 4.89 -4.13
N GLU A 91 -0.74 4.57 -5.13
CA GLU A 91 -2.04 3.95 -4.92
C GLU A 91 -1.91 2.45 -5.19
N VAL A 92 -2.30 1.61 -4.24
CA VAL A 92 -2.34 0.15 -4.40
C VAL A 92 -3.78 -0.33 -4.26
N GLY A 93 -4.25 -1.09 -5.24
CA GLY A 93 -5.64 -1.54 -5.31
C GLY A 93 -6.56 -0.62 -6.10
N TRP A 94 -7.87 -0.88 -6.01
CA TRP A 94 -8.88 -0.21 -6.82
C TRP A 94 -9.52 0.95 -6.06
N ASP A 95 -9.82 2.02 -6.77
CA ASP A 95 -10.66 3.11 -6.28
C ASP A 95 -12.14 2.96 -6.70
N LYS A 96 -13.01 3.87 -6.24
CA LYS A 96 -14.44 3.84 -6.56
C LYS A 96 -14.76 4.18 -8.03
N SER A 97 -13.92 4.98 -8.68
CA SER A 97 -14.03 5.37 -10.09
C SER A 97 -13.44 4.34 -11.06
N ASP A 98 -12.72 3.33 -10.57
CA ASP A 98 -12.12 2.29 -11.40
C ASP A 98 -13.14 1.64 -12.35
N ASN A 99 -12.72 1.47 -13.61
CA ASN A 99 -13.49 0.89 -14.70
C ASN A 99 -12.70 -0.21 -15.46
N SER A 100 -11.60 -0.68 -14.85
CA SER A 100 -10.71 -1.74 -15.38
C SER A 100 -11.42 -3.09 -15.47
N GLU A 101 -10.71 -4.13 -15.91
CA GLU A 101 -11.24 -5.51 -15.95
C GLU A 101 -11.77 -5.97 -14.58
N HIS A 102 -11.06 -5.61 -13.51
CA HIS A 102 -11.39 -6.00 -12.12
C HIS A 102 -12.21 -4.96 -11.36
N PHE A 103 -12.85 -4.01 -12.06
CA PHE A 103 -13.63 -2.94 -11.42
C PHE A 103 -14.70 -3.43 -10.43
N TYR A 104 -15.21 -4.66 -10.60
CA TYR A 104 -16.23 -5.24 -9.74
C TYR A 104 -15.76 -5.42 -8.29
N VAL A 105 -14.45 -5.45 -8.05
CA VAL A 105 -13.82 -5.54 -6.72
C VAL A 105 -14.28 -4.41 -5.80
N LYS A 106 -14.62 -3.24 -6.34
CA LYS A 106 -15.17 -2.12 -5.57
C LYS A 106 -16.50 -2.47 -4.90
N PHE A 107 -17.36 -3.24 -5.57
CA PHE A 107 -18.63 -3.69 -4.98
C PHE A 107 -18.40 -4.69 -3.85
N ILE A 108 -17.31 -5.46 -3.90
CA ILE A 108 -16.93 -6.38 -2.82
C ILE A 108 -16.39 -5.58 -1.62
N ASN A 109 -15.55 -4.57 -1.89
CA ASN A 109 -14.95 -3.76 -0.83
C ASN A 109 -15.99 -2.89 -0.11
N TRP A 110 -16.77 -2.11 -0.86
CA TRP A 110 -17.71 -1.11 -0.33
C TRP A 110 -19.15 -1.61 -0.20
N GLY A 111 -19.44 -2.83 -0.67
CA GLY A 111 -20.77 -3.42 -0.59
C GLY A 111 -21.73 -2.90 -1.66
N THR A 112 -22.92 -3.49 -1.65
CA THR A 112 -24.09 -3.13 -2.47
C THR A 112 -25.35 -3.26 -1.61
N ILE A 113 -26.51 -2.91 -2.17
CA ILE A 113 -27.80 -3.17 -1.51
C ILE A 113 -28.07 -4.66 -1.22
N TYR A 114 -27.35 -5.58 -1.87
CA TYR A 114 -27.54 -7.04 -1.73
C TYR A 114 -26.41 -7.73 -0.96
N GLN A 115 -25.26 -7.08 -0.75
CA GLN A 115 -24.09 -7.68 -0.14
C GLN A 115 -23.36 -6.65 0.75
N PRO A 116 -23.07 -6.99 2.02
CA PRO A 116 -22.33 -6.09 2.89
C PRO A 116 -20.87 -5.88 2.43
N PRO A 117 -20.24 -4.76 2.81
CA PRO A 117 -18.83 -4.50 2.54
C PRO A 117 -17.91 -5.53 3.21
N ARG A 118 -16.79 -5.88 2.56
CA ARG A 118 -15.74 -6.73 3.13
C ARG A 118 -14.47 -5.95 3.54
N GLU A 119 -14.38 -4.66 3.22
CA GLU A 119 -13.35 -3.70 3.68
C GLU A 119 -11.88 -4.17 3.62
N PHE A 120 -11.48 -4.95 2.62
CA PHE A 120 -10.10 -5.45 2.54
C PHE A 120 -9.07 -4.35 2.25
N ILE A 121 -9.44 -3.22 1.63
CA ILE A 121 -8.49 -2.14 1.30
C ILE A 121 -7.95 -1.47 2.57
N TYR A 122 -8.83 -0.99 3.46
CA TYR A 122 -8.40 -0.36 4.71
C TYR A 122 -7.77 -1.36 5.68
N ALA A 123 -8.25 -2.60 5.71
CA ALA A 123 -7.64 -3.65 6.51
C ALA A 123 -6.20 -3.94 6.05
N THR A 124 -5.94 -3.93 4.73
CA THR A 124 -4.58 -4.07 4.19
C THR A 124 -3.67 -2.97 4.69
N GLY A 125 -4.12 -1.70 4.66
CA GLY A 125 -3.31 -0.59 5.13
C GLY A 125 -2.89 -0.72 6.60
N ARG A 126 -3.81 -1.18 7.46
CA ARG A 126 -3.50 -1.42 8.88
C ARG A 126 -2.51 -2.57 9.08
N ASP A 127 -2.69 -3.66 8.35
CA ASP A 127 -1.80 -4.83 8.47
C ASP A 127 -0.41 -4.56 7.91
N ALA A 128 -0.30 -3.70 6.90
CA ALA A 128 0.97 -3.31 6.29
C ALA A 128 1.75 -2.29 7.12
N ASP A 129 1.10 -1.55 8.04
CA ASP A 129 1.67 -0.40 8.76
C ASP A 129 3.02 -0.72 9.41
N SER A 130 3.11 -1.84 10.14
CA SER A 130 4.35 -2.25 10.81
C SER A 130 5.48 -2.61 9.85
N GLU A 131 5.18 -3.15 8.66
CA GLU A 131 6.19 -3.46 7.65
C GLU A 131 6.64 -2.19 6.91
N LEU A 132 5.70 -1.27 6.64
CA LEU A 132 5.99 0.02 6.03
C LEU A 132 6.86 0.89 6.94
N GLN A 133 6.60 0.90 8.25
CA GLN A 133 7.43 1.57 9.24
C GLN A 133 8.86 1.01 9.24
N LYS A 134 9.02 -0.32 9.24
CA LYS A 134 10.34 -0.96 9.17
C LYS A 134 11.10 -0.61 7.89
N ILE A 135 10.41 -0.55 6.75
CA ILE A 135 11.03 -0.10 5.49
C ILE A 135 11.50 1.35 5.63
N ALA A 136 10.66 2.23 6.17
CA ALA A 136 11.03 3.64 6.38
C ALA A 136 12.25 3.78 7.31
N GLU A 137 12.25 3.09 8.46
CA GLU A 137 13.38 3.05 9.38
C GLU A 137 14.68 2.62 8.69
N GLN A 138 14.62 1.54 7.92
CA GLN A 138 15.79 1.01 7.20
C GLN A 138 16.34 2.01 6.17
N GLU A 139 15.47 2.66 5.39
CA GLU A 139 15.93 3.61 4.38
C GLU A 139 16.46 4.90 4.99
N TYR A 140 15.83 5.44 6.04
CA TYR A 140 16.32 6.63 6.73
C TYR A 140 17.65 6.37 7.42
N GLN A 141 17.78 5.23 8.12
CA GLN A 141 19.04 4.84 8.75
C GLN A 141 20.14 4.62 7.70
N ALA A 142 19.84 3.93 6.59
CA ALA A 142 20.80 3.70 5.53
C ALA A 142 21.27 5.01 4.86
N PHE A 143 20.42 6.03 4.78
CA PHE A 143 20.85 7.35 4.32
C PHE A 143 21.84 7.97 5.31
N LEU A 144 21.48 8.05 6.59
CA LEU A 144 22.32 8.65 7.63
C LEU A 144 23.68 7.95 7.75
N ASP A 145 23.69 6.61 7.70
CA ASP A 145 24.91 5.79 7.75
C ASP A 145 25.85 6.06 6.56
N ASN A 146 25.32 6.56 5.44
CA ASN A 146 26.12 6.89 4.26
C ASN A 146 26.58 8.35 4.24
N THR A 147 25.80 9.25 4.84
CA THR A 147 26.08 10.69 4.85
C THR A 147 26.98 11.12 6.00
N LEU A 148 26.86 10.50 7.18
CA LEU A 148 27.59 10.89 8.41
C LEU A 148 28.91 10.13 8.64
N LYS A 149 29.44 9.49 7.59
CA LYS A 149 30.73 8.76 7.62
C LYS A 149 31.94 9.68 7.69
#